data_AF-A0A9X4KS08-F1
#
_entry.id   AF-A0A9X4KS08-F1
#
_cell.length_a   1.000
_cell.length_b   1.000
_cell.length_c   1.000
_cell.angle_alpha   90.00
_cell.angle_beta   90.00
_cell.angle_gamma   90.00
#
_symmetry.space_group_name_H-M   'P 1'
#
loop_
_entity.id
_entity.type
_entity.pdbx_description
1 polymer ?
#
loop_
_entity_poly.entity_id
_entity_poly.type
_entity_poly.pdbx_seq_one_letter_code
_entity_poly.pdbx_strand_id
1 'polypeptide(L)'
;MERFANRGVRMEELDARWGNQERGQEIEVTLLFSPRLRVRVEETFGAERVEMREDGSLLVRSSYPDNRWMYGMILGYGPDVRVLEPAAVAAKIRAMGAQIAAIYEDAEEAASMSNAAAQRTNS
;
A
#
# COMPACT_ATOMS: atom_id res chain seq x y z
N MET A 1 9.65 9.78 29.96
CA MET A 1 10.18 9.07 28.77
C MET A 1 9.20 7.98 28.41
N GLU A 2 8.21 8.30 27.59
CA GLU A 2 7.37 7.26 27.01
C GLU A 2 8.22 6.49 26.00
N ARG A 3 8.61 5.26 26.38
CA ARG A 3 9.05 4.27 25.40
C ARG A 3 7.84 4.00 24.52
N PHE A 4 7.86 4.49 23.30
CA PHE A 4 7.09 3.92 22.21
C PHE A 4 7.61 2.49 22.04
N ALA A 5 7.12 1.58 22.89
CA ALA A 5 7.20 0.16 22.64
C ALA A 5 6.44 -0.01 21.33
N ASN A 6 7.20 -0.15 20.25
CA ASN A 6 6.70 -0.59 18.98
C ASN A 6 5.98 -1.92 19.26
N ARG A 7 4.69 -1.83 19.58
CA ARG A 7 3.78 -2.96 19.56
C ARG A 7 3.73 -3.29 18.10
N GLY A 8 4.69 -4.08 17.65
CA GLY A 8 4.65 -4.77 16.38
C GLY A 8 3.41 -5.62 16.42
N VAL A 9 2.26 -5.01 16.15
CA VAL A 9 1.05 -5.73 15.82
C VAL A 9 1.45 -6.41 14.52
N ARG A 10 1.74 -7.70 14.63
CA ARG A 10 2.04 -8.54 13.48
C ARG A 10 0.90 -8.35 12.50
N MET A 11 1.20 -8.25 11.20
CA MET A 11 0.14 -8.09 10.21
C MET A 11 -0.90 -9.19 10.36
N GLU A 12 -0.47 -10.44 10.64
CA GLU A 12 -1.33 -11.57 11.02
C GLU A 12 -2.33 -11.27 12.16
N GLU A 13 -1.98 -10.42 13.14
CA GLU A 13 -2.84 -10.04 14.25
C GLU A 13 -3.78 -8.86 13.92
N LEU A 14 -3.38 -7.99 12.98
CA LEU A 14 -4.26 -7.04 12.30
C LEU A 14 -5.25 -7.77 11.37
N ASP A 15 -4.79 -8.80 10.65
CA ASP A 15 -5.57 -9.65 9.73
C ASP A 15 -6.71 -10.35 10.48
N ALA A 16 -6.41 -10.95 11.64
CA ALA A 16 -7.39 -11.68 12.45
C ALA A 16 -8.44 -10.78 13.14
N ARG A 17 -8.09 -9.52 13.45
CA ARG A 17 -8.99 -8.60 14.18
C ARG A 17 -9.80 -7.66 13.28
N TRP A 18 -9.25 -7.22 12.15
CA TRP A 18 -9.93 -6.29 11.23
C TRP A 18 -10.41 -6.94 9.93
N GLY A 19 -9.71 -7.95 9.40
CA GLY A 19 -10.10 -8.63 8.16
C GLY A 19 -11.34 -9.52 8.30
N ASN A 20 -11.64 -9.99 9.52
CA ASN A 20 -12.69 -10.98 9.77
C ASN A 20 -14.13 -10.40 9.82
N GLN A 21 -14.31 -9.07 9.77
CA GLN A 21 -15.65 -8.46 9.83
C GLN A 21 -16.24 -8.11 8.45
N GLU A 22 -15.40 -7.84 7.44
CA GLU A 22 -15.85 -7.57 6.06
C GLU A 22 -15.76 -8.85 5.21
N ARG A 23 -16.87 -9.58 5.07
CA ARG A 23 -16.97 -10.82 4.28
C ARG A 23 -16.78 -10.55 2.78
N GLY A 24 -15.53 -10.46 2.32
CA GLY A 24 -15.18 -10.49 0.91
C GLY A 24 -15.00 -11.94 0.42
N GLN A 25 -15.19 -12.18 -0.88
CA GLN A 25 -14.77 -13.44 -1.48
C GLN A 25 -13.25 -13.52 -1.38
N GLU A 26 -12.74 -14.69 -1.01
CA GLU A 26 -11.31 -14.94 -0.96
C GLU A 26 -10.71 -14.91 -2.38
N ILE A 27 -9.68 -14.10 -2.56
CA ILE A 27 -8.99 -13.89 -3.83
C ILE A 27 -7.49 -14.12 -3.64
N GLU A 28 -6.92 -14.95 -4.52
CA GLU A 28 -5.48 -15.15 -4.57
C GLU A 28 -4.82 -13.95 -5.23
N VAL A 29 -3.81 -13.38 -4.57
CA VAL A 29 -3.03 -12.26 -5.08
C VAL A 29 -1.55 -12.63 -5.15
N THR A 30 -0.90 -12.16 -6.20
CA THR A 30 0.54 -12.24 -6.37
C THR A 30 1.13 -10.84 -6.26
N LEU A 31 1.94 -10.63 -5.23
CA LEU A 31 2.60 -9.36 -4.92
C LEU A 31 4.09 -9.44 -5.21
N LEU A 32 4.63 -8.39 -5.82
CA LEU A 32 6.05 -8.21 -6.06
C LEU A 32 6.55 -7.02 -5.24
N PHE A 33 7.49 -7.26 -4.34
CA PHE A 33 8.08 -6.23 -3.50
C PHE A 33 9.50 -5.87 -3.95
N SER A 34 9.84 -4.61 -3.71
CA SER A 34 11.20 -4.09 -3.84
C SER A 34 12.17 -4.82 -2.88
N PRO A 35 13.43 -5.06 -3.28
CA PRO A 35 14.45 -5.67 -2.41
C PRO A 35 14.63 -4.94 -1.08
N ARG A 36 14.36 -3.62 -1.06
CA ARG A 36 14.44 -2.77 0.13
C ARG A 36 13.52 -3.22 1.26
N LEU A 37 12.45 -3.95 0.96
CA LEU A 37 11.48 -4.43 1.94
C LEU A 37 11.73 -5.84 2.43
N ARG A 38 12.85 -6.48 2.06
CA ARG A 38 13.12 -7.89 2.35
C ARG A 38 12.85 -8.31 3.78
N VAL A 39 13.53 -7.68 4.74
CA VAL A 39 13.38 -8.04 6.17
C VAL A 39 11.93 -7.92 6.60
N ARG A 40 11.25 -6.82 6.21
CA ARG A 40 9.85 -6.58 6.55
C ARG A 40 8.91 -7.62 5.94
N VAL A 41 9.12 -8.00 4.68
CA VAL A 41 8.28 -8.96 3.95
C VAL A 41 8.49 -10.36 4.50
N GLU A 42 9.73 -10.79 4.74
CA GLU A 42 10.04 -12.08 5.36
C GLU A 42 9.42 -12.20 6.77
N GLU A 43 9.48 -11.13 7.59
CA GLU A 43 8.84 -11.09 8.91
C GLU A 43 7.31 -11.10 8.86
N THR A 44 6.72 -10.55 7.79
CA THR A 44 5.27 -10.40 7.66
C THR A 44 4.60 -11.66 7.11
N PHE A 45 5.19 -12.28 6.08
CA PHE A 45 4.57 -13.37 5.33
C PHE A 45 5.12 -14.76 5.67
N GLY A 46 6.25 -14.80 6.37
CA GLY A 46 7.06 -16.00 6.56
C GLY A 46 8.04 -16.18 5.41
N ALA A 47 9.31 -16.42 5.71
CA ALA A 47 10.37 -16.58 4.71
C ALA A 47 10.09 -17.74 3.72
N GLU A 48 9.31 -18.73 4.14
CA GLU A 48 8.90 -19.88 3.32
C GLU A 48 7.90 -19.52 2.20
N ARG A 49 7.18 -18.40 2.34
CA ARG A 49 6.20 -17.91 1.35
C ARG A 49 6.77 -16.82 0.44
N VAL A 50 8.01 -16.41 0.68
CA VAL A 50 8.69 -15.35 -0.07
C VAL A 50 9.68 -15.99 -1.04
N GLU A 51 9.41 -15.84 -2.32
CA GLU A 51 10.29 -16.29 -3.40
C GLU A 51 11.17 -15.12 -3.86
N MET A 52 12.47 -15.20 -3.63
CA MET A 52 13.42 -14.19 -4.09
C MET A 52 13.77 -14.44 -5.56
N ARG A 53 13.62 -13.41 -6.39
CA ARG A 53 13.98 -13.44 -7.81
C ARG A 53 15.45 -13.08 -8.02
N GLU A 54 15.96 -13.35 -9.21
CA GLU A 54 17.35 -13.07 -9.60
C GLU A 54 17.72 -11.59 -9.50
N ASP A 55 16.75 -10.68 -9.68
CA ASP A 55 16.91 -9.23 -9.54
C ASP A 55 16.84 -8.73 -8.08
N GLY A 56 16.69 -9.65 -7.12
CA GLY A 56 16.53 -9.36 -5.70
C GLY A 56 15.12 -8.93 -5.29
N SER A 57 14.17 -8.86 -6.23
CA SER A 57 12.76 -8.61 -5.90
C SER A 57 12.14 -9.83 -5.22
N LEU A 58 11.05 -9.59 -4.50
CA LEU A 58 10.44 -10.60 -3.64
C LEU A 58 9.02 -10.87 -4.11
N LEU A 59 8.77 -12.10 -4.52
CA LEU A 59 7.48 -12.56 -4.99
C LEU A 59 6.75 -13.25 -3.84
N VAL A 60 5.54 -12.81 -3.55
CA VAL A 60 4.68 -13.35 -2.49
C VAL A 60 3.35 -13.73 -3.10
N ARG A 61 2.90 -14.96 -2.81
CA ARG A 61 1.56 -15.44 -3.16
C ARG A 61 0.77 -15.61 -1.88
N SER A 62 -0.39 -14.97 -1.80
CA SER A 62 -1.22 -14.98 -0.60
C SER A 62 -2.68 -14.83 -0.96
N SER A 63 -3.55 -15.23 -0.03
CA SER A 63 -4.99 -15.25 -0.22
C SER A 63 -5.63 -14.30 0.78
N TYR A 64 -6.48 -13.39 0.31
CA TYR A 64 -7.12 -12.37 1.14
C TYR A 64 -8.60 -12.22 0.77
N PRO A 65 -9.44 -11.74 1.70
CA PRO A 65 -10.78 -11.28 1.34
C PRO A 65 -10.69 -10.05 0.40
N ASP A 66 -11.42 -10.06 -0.72
CA ASP A 66 -11.56 -8.89 -1.61
C ASP A 66 -12.39 -7.80 -0.91
N ASN A 67 -11.74 -7.02 -0.06
CA ASN A 67 -12.36 -5.97 0.76
C ASN A 67 -11.44 -4.74 0.90
N ARG A 68 -11.96 -3.67 1.52
CA ARG A 68 -11.25 -2.39 1.65
C ARG A 68 -9.94 -2.52 2.43
N TRP A 69 -9.93 -3.40 3.42
CA TRP A 69 -8.77 -3.65 4.24
C TRP A 69 -7.59 -4.20 3.41
N MET A 70 -7.82 -5.17 2.53
CA MET A 70 -6.78 -5.71 1.63
C MET A 70 -6.16 -4.60 0.76
N TYR A 71 -6.99 -3.75 0.13
CA TYR A 71 -6.49 -2.65 -0.69
C TYR A 71 -5.69 -1.64 0.13
N GLY A 72 -6.14 -1.31 1.33
CA GLY A 72 -5.43 -0.43 2.26
C GLY A 72 -4.07 -0.99 2.68
N MET A 73 -4.01 -2.29 2.98
CA MET A 73 -2.76 -3.00 3.28
C MET A 73 -1.76 -2.90 2.13
N ILE A 74 -2.19 -3.20 0.90
CA ILE A 74 -1.31 -3.14 -0.27
C ILE A 74 -0.81 -1.71 -0.47
N LEU A 75 -1.69 -0.71 -0.44
CA LEU A 75 -1.30 0.71 -0.58
C LEU A 75 -0.39 1.18 0.56
N GLY A 76 -0.45 0.57 1.75
CA GLY A 76 0.42 0.87 2.89
C GLY A 76 1.90 0.57 2.65
N TYR A 77 2.22 -0.30 1.68
CA TYR A 77 3.61 -0.52 1.24
C TYR A 77 4.11 0.57 0.27
N GLY A 78 3.23 1.44 -0.20
CA GLY A 78 3.57 2.56 -1.08
C GLY A 78 4.12 2.11 -2.44
N PRO A 79 5.12 2.80 -3.00
CA PRO A 79 5.67 2.47 -4.32
C PRO A 79 6.57 1.22 -4.33
N ASP A 80 6.86 0.63 -3.17
CA ASP A 80 7.72 -0.54 -3.02
C ASP A 80 6.96 -1.88 -3.21
N VAL A 81 5.66 -1.85 -3.57
CA VAL A 81 4.85 -3.03 -3.92
C VAL A 81 4.18 -2.90 -5.29
N ARG A 82 4.05 -4.02 -5.99
CA ARG A 82 3.28 -4.15 -7.22
C ARG A 82 2.42 -5.41 -7.18
N VAL A 83 1.14 -5.28 -7.52
CA VAL A 83 0.26 -6.44 -7.76
C VAL A 83 0.53 -6.96 -9.17
N LEU A 84 0.90 -8.24 -9.30
CA LEU A 84 1.05 -8.91 -10.58
C LEU A 84 -0.27 -9.56 -11.01
N GLU A 85 -0.93 -10.24 -10.06
CA GLU A 85 -2.20 -10.93 -10.31
C GLU A 85 -3.13 -10.80 -9.09
N PRO A 86 -4.45 -10.78 -9.31
CA PRO A 86 -5.12 -10.72 -10.60
C PRO A 86 -5.15 -9.29 -11.14
N ALA A 87 -5.28 -9.15 -12.46
CA ALA A 87 -5.31 -7.84 -13.12
C ALA A 87 -6.39 -6.89 -12.59
N ALA A 88 -7.52 -7.44 -12.11
CA ALA A 88 -8.60 -6.68 -11.50
C ALA A 88 -8.15 -5.95 -10.21
N VAL A 89 -7.36 -6.63 -9.35
CA VAL A 89 -6.82 -6.03 -8.12
C VAL A 89 -5.77 -4.98 -8.48
N ALA A 90 -4.89 -5.26 -9.43
CA ALA A 90 -3.91 -4.29 -9.92
C ALA A 90 -4.58 -3.02 -10.47
N ALA A 91 -5.67 -3.16 -11.22
CA ALA A 91 -6.44 -2.03 -11.74
C ALA A 91 -7.07 -1.18 -10.62
N LYS A 92 -7.65 -1.82 -9.59
CA LYS A 92 -8.20 -1.12 -8.42
C LYS A 92 -7.12 -0.36 -7.65
N ILE A 93 -5.96 -0.97 -7.39
CA ILE A 93 -4.82 -0.32 -6.73
C ILE A 93 -4.33 0.88 -7.56
N ARG A 94 -4.20 0.74 -8.88
CA ARG A 94 -3.83 1.84 -9.78
C ARG A 94 -4.82 2.99 -9.70
N ALA A 95 -6.12 2.70 -9.71
CA ALA A 95 -7.16 3.73 -9.63
C ALA A 95 -7.10 4.48 -8.29
N MET A 96 -6.95 3.77 -7.16
CA MET A 96 -6.80 4.39 -5.84
C MET A 96 -5.51 5.23 -5.76
N GLY A 97 -4.39 4.73 -6.28
CA GLY A 97 -3.14 5.48 -6.33
C GLY A 97 -3.26 6.78 -7.14
N ALA A 98 -3.97 6.74 -8.27
CA ALA A 98 -4.25 7.94 -9.07
C ALA A 98 -5.15 8.94 -8.34
N GLN A 99 -6.16 8.47 -7.60
CA GLN A 99 -6.99 9.34 -6.76
C GLN A 99 -6.17 10.00 -5.65
N ILE A 100 -5.26 9.26 -5.03
CA ILE A 100 -4.34 9.80 -4.00
C ILE A 100 -3.45 10.88 -4.62
N ALA A 101 -2.85 10.63 -5.79
CA ALA A 101 -2.00 11.62 -6.48
C ALA A 101 -2.78 12.90 -6.80
N ALA A 102 -3.99 12.78 -7.35
CA ALA A 102 -4.83 13.92 -7.72
C ALA A 102 -5.14 14.87 -6.54
N ILE A 103 -5.29 14.33 -5.31
CA ILE A 103 -5.52 15.15 -4.10
C ILE A 103 -4.39 16.16 -3.88
N TYR A 104 -3.15 15.79 -4.22
CA TYR A 104 -1.99 16.66 -4.05
C TYR A 104 -1.77 17.59 -5.25
N GLU A 105 -2.13 17.16 -6.46
CA GLU A 105 -2.11 17.99 -7.67
C GLU A 105 -3.09 19.17 -7.55
N ASP A 106 -4.33 18.91 -7.13
CA ASP A 106 -5.35 19.95 -6.91
C ASP A 106 -4.93 20.96 -5.83
N ALA A 107 -4.23 20.49 -4.79
CA ALA A 107 -3.74 21.33 -3.70
C ALA A 107 -2.57 22.23 -4.13
N GLU A 108 -1.66 21.72 -4.96
CA GLU A 108 -0.55 22.51 -5.53
C GLU A 108 -1.06 23.58 -6.51
N GLU A 109 -2.06 23.27 -7.33
CA GLU A 109 -2.70 24.24 -8.24
C GLU A 109 -3.44 25.35 -7.47
N ALA A 110 -4.19 25.00 -6.43
CA ALA A 110 -4.86 25.98 -5.57
C ALA A 110 -3.87 26.90 -4.83
N ALA A 111 -2.76 26.35 -4.34
CA ALA A 111 -1.70 27.12 -3.68
C ALA A 111 -1.00 28.07 -4.68
N SER A 112 -0.73 27.61 -5.91
CA SER A 112 -0.13 28.41 -6.98
C SER A 112 -1.04 29.56 -7.42
N MET A 113 -2.35 29.33 -7.56
CA MET A 113 -3.33 30.36 -7.92
C MET A 113 -3.51 31.44 -6.83
N SER A 114 -3.50 31.06 -5.55
CA SER A 114 -3.56 32.00 -4.43
C SER A 114 -2.34 32.93 -4.42
N ASN A 115 -1.15 32.38 -4.66
CA ASN A 115 0.09 33.16 -4.68
C ASN A 115 0.17 34.11 -5.89
N ALA A 116 -0.33 33.68 -7.06
CA ALA A 116 -0.43 34.52 -8.26
C ALA A 116 -1.51 35.61 -8.19
N ALA A 117 -2.53 35.45 -7.35
CA ALA A 117 -3.52 36.51 -7.07
C ALA A 117 -2.95 37.58 -6.14
N ALA A 118 -2.21 37.18 -5.10
CA ALA A 118 -1.57 38.09 -4.16
C ALA A 118 -0.46 38.96 -4.79
N GLN A 119 0.23 38.45 -5.81
CA GLN A 119 1.27 39.20 -6.54
C GLN A 119 0.70 40.27 -7.49
N ARG A 120 -0.58 40.16 -7.89
CA ARG A 120 -1.23 41.12 -8.82
C ARG A 120 -1.88 42.32 -8.14
N THR A 121 -2.06 42.28 -6.82
CA THR A 121 -2.64 43.38 -6.05
C THR A 121 -1.60 44.35 -5.48
N ASN A 122 -0.31 44.09 -5.73
CA ASN A 122 0.81 44.85 -5.18
C ASN A 122 1.58 45.67 -6.25
N SER A 123 0.94 46.00 -7.37
CA SER A 123 1.47 46.85 -8.45
C SER A 123 0.47 47.93 -8.85
#